data_AF-A0A969AZ56-F1
#
_entry.id   AF-A0A969AZ56-F1
#
_cell.length_a   1.000
_cell.length_b   1.000
_cell.length_c   1.000
_cell.angle_alpha   90.00
_cell.angle_beta   90.00
_cell.angle_gamma   90.00
#
_symmetry.space_group_name_H-M   'P 1'
#
loop_
_entity.id
_entity.type
_entity.pdbx_description
1 polymer ?
#
loop_
_entity_poly.entity_id
_entity_poly.type
_entity_poly.pdbx_seq_one_letter_code
_entity_poly.pdbx_strand_id
1 'polypeptide(L)'
;ETSTVEVTRFEHDEHLMHWLKERHITGILDASHPFAIEISTRAMRVAQQIGRPYLRFERSSVMADESDLVTELDQGLGTLSRERLAGQRVLLLIGSQGLSEFSQWQDCAELFARILPTESALQAASQAGFRRDHLIAFQPPLSFEMERSLWLHWQITLAITKASGQAGGEEIKRQVADDLKIPLLILKRPPLTYQWKTESPGTAIAFGQRATTFSKGEVF
;
A
#
# COMPACT_ATOMS: atom_id res chain seq x y z
N GLU A 1 12.38 20.25 -18.95
CA GLU A 1 10.91 20.23 -18.76
C GLU A 1 10.64 20.16 -17.27
N THR A 2 9.79 21.04 -16.75
CA THR A 2 9.38 21.05 -15.34
C THR A 2 8.34 19.96 -15.11
N SER A 3 8.69 18.95 -14.33
CA SER A 3 7.73 18.00 -13.78
C SER A 3 6.79 18.74 -12.82
N THR A 4 5.50 18.80 -13.17
CA THR A 4 4.46 19.34 -12.28
C THR A 4 4.04 18.26 -11.30
N VAL A 5 4.11 18.56 -9.99
CA VAL A 5 3.57 17.70 -8.94
C VAL A 5 2.32 18.37 -8.37
N GLU A 6 1.17 17.72 -8.50
CA GLU A 6 -0.10 18.17 -7.93
C GLU A 6 -0.54 17.20 -6.82
N VAL A 7 -1.02 17.75 -5.70
CA VAL A 7 -1.58 16.96 -4.59
C VAL A 7 -3.09 17.18 -4.58
N THR A 8 -3.85 16.15 -4.93
CA THR A 8 -5.31 16.20 -5.00
C THR A 8 -5.95 14.86 -4.63
N ARG A 9 -7.24 14.89 -4.29
CA ARG A 9 -8.06 13.70 -4.04
C ARG A 9 -9.20 13.66 -5.05
N PHE A 10 -9.33 12.53 -5.76
CA PHE A 10 -10.43 12.29 -6.70
C PHE A 10 -11.52 11.44 -6.04
N GLU A 11 -12.60 12.09 -5.62
CA GLU A 11 -13.71 11.45 -4.90
C GLU A 11 -14.73 10.78 -5.84
N HIS A 12 -14.90 11.33 -7.04
CA HIS A 12 -15.87 10.88 -8.04
C HIS A 12 -15.23 10.77 -9.43
N ASP A 13 -15.81 9.96 -10.30
CA ASP A 13 -15.27 9.66 -11.63
C ASP A 13 -15.30 10.92 -12.51
N GLU A 14 -16.34 11.73 -12.38
CA GLU A 14 -16.52 13.00 -13.07
C GLU A 14 -15.40 13.98 -12.74
N HIS A 15 -14.96 14.03 -11.47
CA HIS A 15 -13.88 14.90 -11.04
C HIS A 15 -12.56 14.50 -11.69
N LEU A 16 -12.19 13.21 -11.64
CA LEU A 16 -10.98 12.72 -12.33
C LEU A 16 -11.07 12.94 -13.84
N MET A 17 -12.22 12.66 -14.44
CA MET A 17 -12.43 12.83 -15.87
C MET A 17 -12.27 14.28 -16.33
N HIS A 18 -12.87 15.22 -15.59
CA HIS A 18 -12.77 16.65 -15.87
C HIS A 18 -11.31 17.12 -15.78
N TRP A 19 -10.63 16.76 -14.68
CA TRP A 19 -9.22 17.10 -14.46
C TRP A 19 -8.31 16.59 -15.60
N LEU A 20 -8.48 15.33 -16.02
CA LEU A 20 -7.72 14.74 -17.13
C LEU A 20 -7.98 15.47 -18.46
N LYS A 21 -9.22 15.88 -18.74
CA LYS A 21 -9.59 16.59 -19.96
C LYS A 21 -9.02 18.01 -20.00
N GLU A 22 -9.14 18.75 -18.91
CA GLU A 22 -8.63 20.12 -18.80
C GLU A 22 -7.10 20.19 -18.97
N ARG A 23 -6.38 19.20 -18.44
CA ARG A 23 -4.92 19.10 -18.57
C ARG A 23 -4.46 18.44 -19.86
N HIS A 24 -5.39 18.10 -20.76
CA HIS A 24 -5.11 17.40 -22.00
C HIS A 24 -4.29 16.11 -21.80
N ILE A 25 -4.53 15.38 -20.71
CA ILE A 25 -3.82 14.14 -20.41
C ILE A 25 -4.14 13.09 -21.47
N THR A 26 -3.10 12.53 -22.07
CA THR A 26 -3.20 11.60 -23.20
C THR A 26 -3.04 10.14 -22.80
N GLY A 27 -2.61 9.83 -21.57
CA GLY A 27 -2.52 8.47 -21.03
C GLY A 27 -2.31 8.46 -19.52
N ILE A 28 -2.59 7.33 -18.88
CA ILE A 28 -2.49 7.17 -17.43
C ILE A 28 -1.49 6.05 -17.12
N LEU A 29 -0.39 6.42 -16.48
CA LEU A 29 0.52 5.47 -15.83
C LEU A 29 0.13 5.37 -14.35
N ASP A 30 -0.58 4.32 -13.96
CA ASP A 30 -0.92 4.07 -12.57
C ASP A 30 0.27 3.47 -11.82
N ALA A 31 0.95 4.31 -11.04
CA ALA A 31 2.02 3.93 -10.12
C ALA A 31 1.58 3.97 -8.65
N SER A 32 0.28 3.90 -8.37
CA SER A 32 -0.25 3.88 -7.00
C SER A 32 0.11 2.58 -6.25
N HIS A 33 0.03 2.61 -4.92
CA HIS A 33 0.31 1.45 -4.10
C HIS A 33 -0.61 0.26 -4.47
N PRO A 34 -0.15 -1.01 -4.47
CA PRO A 34 -0.99 -2.18 -4.85
C PRO A 34 -2.30 -2.35 -4.06
N PHE A 35 -2.39 -1.74 -2.88
CA PHE A 35 -3.61 -1.73 -2.06
C PHE A 35 -4.52 -0.52 -2.31
N ALA A 36 -4.17 0.37 -3.23
CA ALA A 36 -4.96 1.56 -3.58
C ALA A 36 -6.07 1.21 -4.59
N ILE A 37 -6.92 0.24 -4.22
CA ILE A 37 -7.92 -0.37 -5.11
C ILE A 37 -8.85 0.68 -5.73
N GLU A 38 -9.32 1.61 -4.90
CA GLU A 38 -10.31 2.60 -5.31
C GLU A 38 -9.81 3.49 -6.44
N ILE A 39 -8.62 4.10 -6.28
CA ILE A 39 -8.07 5.00 -7.29
C ILE A 39 -7.66 4.25 -8.56
N SER A 40 -7.10 3.05 -8.46
CA SER A 40 -6.78 2.22 -9.63
C SER A 40 -8.04 1.84 -10.41
N THR A 41 -9.11 1.43 -9.71
CA THR A 41 -10.39 1.07 -10.33
C THR A 41 -11.02 2.27 -11.02
N ARG A 42 -11.01 3.43 -10.35
CA ARG A 42 -11.51 4.70 -10.88
C ARG A 42 -10.73 5.11 -12.12
N ALA A 43 -9.41 5.08 -12.06
CA ALA A 43 -8.54 5.45 -13.16
C ALA A 43 -8.74 4.54 -14.38
N MET A 44 -8.87 3.22 -14.20
CA MET A 44 -9.20 2.29 -15.29
C MET A 44 -10.54 2.62 -15.95
N ARG A 45 -11.59 2.82 -15.13
CA ARG A 45 -12.94 3.12 -15.64
C ARG A 45 -12.98 4.44 -16.41
N VAL A 46 -12.39 5.49 -15.84
CA VAL A 46 -12.32 6.80 -16.48
C VAL A 46 -11.51 6.72 -17.76
N ALA A 47 -10.33 6.09 -17.74
CA ALA A 47 -9.49 5.90 -18.95
C ALA A 47 -10.29 5.28 -20.09
N GLN A 48 -11.05 4.22 -19.81
CA GLN A 48 -11.92 3.57 -20.78
C GLN A 48 -13.00 4.52 -21.31
N GLN A 49 -13.70 5.24 -20.43
CA GLN A 49 -14.77 6.17 -20.81
C GLN A 49 -14.28 7.31 -21.72
N ILE A 50 -13.09 7.84 -21.48
CA ILE A 50 -12.51 8.92 -22.31
C ILE A 50 -11.66 8.42 -23.48
N GLY A 51 -11.45 7.10 -23.60
CA GLY A 51 -10.64 6.49 -24.65
C GLY A 51 -9.17 6.84 -24.52
N ARG A 52 -8.62 6.78 -23.30
CA ARG A 52 -7.19 6.99 -23.03
C ARG A 52 -6.51 5.68 -22.63
N PRO A 53 -5.26 5.45 -23.07
CA PRO A 53 -4.47 4.30 -22.65
C PRO A 53 -4.18 4.35 -21.15
N TYR A 54 -4.17 3.17 -20.54
CA TYR A 54 -3.92 2.97 -19.13
C TYR A 54 -2.86 1.87 -18.98
N LEU A 55 -1.81 2.12 -18.21
CA LEU A 55 -0.82 1.12 -17.85
C LEU A 55 -0.64 1.08 -16.35
N ARG A 56 -0.76 -0.11 -15.76
CA ARG A 56 -0.37 -0.36 -14.37
C ARG A 56 1.14 -0.54 -14.29
N PHE A 57 1.82 0.33 -13.57
CA PHE A 57 3.19 0.09 -13.11
C PHE A 57 3.15 -0.47 -11.70
N GLU A 58 3.45 -1.76 -11.55
CA GLU A 58 3.43 -2.43 -10.27
C GLU A 58 4.78 -3.09 -10.00
N ARG A 59 5.33 -2.79 -8.82
CA ARG A 59 6.61 -3.34 -8.37
C ARG A 59 6.51 -4.86 -8.20
N SER A 60 7.60 -5.55 -8.51
CA SER A 60 7.74 -7.00 -8.28
C SER A 60 7.39 -7.34 -6.82
N SER A 61 6.72 -8.46 -6.62
CA SER A 61 6.55 -9.05 -5.30
C SER A 61 7.91 -9.47 -4.76
N VAL A 62 8.09 -9.39 -3.44
CA VAL A 62 9.22 -10.08 -2.82
C VAL A 62 8.90 -11.57 -2.90
N MET A 63 9.82 -12.36 -3.47
CA MET A 63 9.66 -13.81 -3.49
C MET A 63 9.61 -14.31 -2.04
N ALA A 64 8.69 -15.21 -1.74
CA ALA A 64 8.64 -15.83 -0.43
C ALA A 64 9.87 -16.74 -0.30
N ASP A 65 10.84 -16.34 0.53
CA ASP A 65 11.76 -17.32 1.10
C ASP A 65 10.96 -18.24 2.02
N GLU A 66 11.33 -19.52 2.07
CA GLU A 66 10.73 -20.52 2.96
C GLU A 66 11.11 -20.21 4.43
N SER A 67 10.49 -19.18 5.02
CA SER A 67 10.57 -18.89 6.44
C SER A 67 9.28 -19.34 7.12
N ASP A 68 9.40 -20.25 8.08
CA ASP A 68 8.28 -20.71 8.93
C ASP A 68 7.64 -19.56 9.75
N LEU A 69 8.32 -18.42 9.85
CA LEU A 69 7.84 -17.23 10.57
C LEU A 69 6.96 -16.34 9.71
N VAL A 70 6.98 -16.50 8.38
CA VAL A 70 6.19 -15.67 7.47
C VAL A 70 4.94 -16.41 7.02
N THR A 71 3.77 -15.82 7.26
CA THR A 71 2.50 -16.34 6.76
C THR A 71 1.84 -15.33 5.84
N GLU A 72 1.52 -15.73 4.61
CA GLU A 72 0.73 -14.90 3.70
C GLU A 72 -0.78 -15.14 3.88
N LEU A 73 -1.57 -14.07 3.85
CA LEU A 73 -3.02 -14.12 4.04
C LEU A 73 -3.75 -13.71 2.76
N ASP A 74 -4.53 -14.65 2.19
CA ASP A 74 -5.24 -14.51 0.91
C ASP A 74 -6.46 -13.58 0.93
N GLN A 75 -7.13 -13.41 2.07
CA GLN A 75 -8.48 -12.84 2.17
C GLN A 75 -8.55 -11.55 3.00
N GLY A 76 -7.45 -10.79 3.08
CA GLY A 76 -7.37 -9.61 3.93
C GLY A 76 -7.45 -9.96 5.42
N LEU A 77 -7.93 -9.02 6.25
CA LEU A 77 -7.96 -9.17 7.70
C LEU A 77 -9.01 -10.17 8.21
N GLY A 78 -9.96 -10.59 7.35
CA GLY A 78 -11.05 -11.50 7.72
C GLY A 78 -10.61 -12.90 8.14
N THR A 79 -9.35 -13.27 7.93
CA THR A 79 -8.76 -14.55 8.38
C THR A 79 -8.06 -14.46 9.73
N LEU A 80 -7.96 -13.25 10.32
CA LEU A 80 -7.41 -13.08 11.65
C LEU A 80 -8.47 -13.43 12.69
N SER A 81 -8.21 -14.49 13.44
CA SER A 81 -9.07 -14.90 14.55
C SER A 81 -8.68 -14.19 15.84
N ARG A 82 -9.64 -14.04 16.76
CA ARG A 82 -9.39 -13.44 18.08
C ARG A 82 -8.32 -14.22 18.85
N GLU A 83 -8.34 -15.55 18.75
CA GLU A 83 -7.40 -16.45 19.41
C GLU A 83 -5.96 -16.22 18.93
N ARG A 84 -5.79 -15.89 17.64
CA ARG A 84 -4.46 -15.60 17.07
C ARG A 84 -3.85 -14.31 17.62
N LEU A 85 -4.67 -13.32 17.96
CA LEU A 85 -4.23 -12.01 18.41
C LEU A 85 -4.26 -11.85 19.94
N ALA A 86 -5.08 -12.63 20.65
CA ALA A 86 -5.25 -12.50 22.09
C ALA A 86 -3.92 -12.62 22.85
N GLY A 87 -3.63 -11.64 23.71
CA GLY A 87 -2.40 -11.56 24.51
C GLY A 87 -1.15 -11.11 23.73
N GLN A 88 -1.26 -10.85 22.42
CA GLN A 88 -0.13 -10.43 21.60
C GLN A 88 0.10 -8.92 21.66
N ARG A 89 1.36 -8.53 21.44
CA ARG A 89 1.79 -7.16 21.16
C ARG A 89 2.00 -7.03 19.66
N VAL A 90 0.99 -6.50 18.97
CA VAL A 90 0.86 -6.57 17.52
C VAL A 90 1.29 -5.27 16.87
N LEU A 91 2.29 -5.31 16.00
CA LEU A 91 2.72 -4.16 15.20
C LEU A 91 2.03 -4.15 13.84
N LEU A 92 1.26 -3.11 13.57
CA LEU A 92 0.55 -2.88 12.32
C LEU A 92 1.36 -1.96 11.39
N LEU A 93 1.84 -2.53 10.28
CA LEU A 93 2.60 -1.89 9.21
C LEU A 93 1.77 -1.78 7.93
N ILE A 94 0.48 -1.48 8.09
CA ILE A 94 -0.56 -1.49 7.04
C ILE A 94 -1.04 -0.10 6.62
N GLY A 95 -0.53 0.97 7.27
CA GLY A 95 -0.96 2.35 7.08
C GLY A 95 -2.25 2.71 7.83
N SER A 96 -2.55 4.00 7.93
CA SER A 96 -3.63 4.52 8.79
C SER A 96 -5.04 4.08 8.37
N GLN A 97 -5.29 3.91 7.07
CA GLN A 97 -6.63 3.58 6.55
C GLN A 97 -7.13 2.19 6.95
N GLY A 98 -6.21 1.25 7.24
CA GLY A 98 -6.58 -0.10 7.69
C GLY A 98 -6.75 -0.24 9.20
N LEU A 99 -6.45 0.81 9.98
CA LEU A 99 -6.42 0.69 11.45
C LEU A 99 -7.81 0.51 12.07
N SER A 100 -8.86 1.05 11.44
CA SER A 100 -10.23 0.90 11.93
C SER A 100 -10.70 -0.55 11.90
N GLU A 101 -10.21 -1.37 10.96
CA GLU A 101 -10.54 -2.80 10.90
C GLU A 101 -9.99 -3.56 12.13
N PHE A 102 -8.98 -2.99 12.80
CA PHE A 102 -8.35 -3.57 13.97
C PHE A 102 -8.92 -3.13 15.32
N SER A 103 -9.85 -2.17 15.34
CA SER A 103 -10.39 -1.64 16.59
C SER A 103 -11.06 -2.71 17.46
N GLN A 104 -11.63 -3.73 16.82
CA GLN A 104 -12.31 -4.85 17.46
C GLN A 104 -11.40 -5.78 18.30
N TRP A 105 -10.08 -5.71 18.14
CA TRP A 105 -9.13 -6.56 18.87
C TRP A 105 -8.35 -5.80 19.96
N GLN A 106 -8.61 -4.50 20.15
CA GLN A 106 -7.93 -3.71 21.19
C GLN A 106 -8.30 -4.13 22.62
N ASP A 107 -9.38 -4.90 22.79
CA ASP A 107 -9.78 -5.47 24.08
C ASP A 107 -9.03 -6.76 24.44
N CYS A 108 -8.43 -7.43 23.45
CA CYS A 108 -7.72 -8.70 23.65
C CYS A 108 -6.23 -8.66 23.27
N ALA A 109 -5.78 -7.65 22.51
CA ALA A 109 -4.42 -7.50 22.03
C ALA A 109 -3.91 -6.07 22.22
N GLU A 110 -2.60 -5.92 22.39
CA GLU A 110 -1.96 -4.62 22.49
C GLU A 110 -1.48 -4.20 21.10
N LEU A 111 -2.22 -3.26 20.49
CA LEU A 111 -1.97 -2.86 19.11
C LEU A 111 -1.06 -1.64 19.03
N PHE A 112 -0.01 -1.76 18.23
CA PHE A 112 0.91 -0.70 17.84
C PHE A 112 0.75 -0.43 16.36
N ALA A 113 0.93 0.81 15.91
CA ALA A 113 0.87 1.11 14.49
C ALA A 113 1.92 2.12 14.05
N ARG A 114 2.43 1.90 12.84
CA ARG A 114 3.20 2.89 12.10
C ARG A 114 2.32 3.56 11.05
N ILE A 115 2.31 4.88 11.08
CA ILE A 115 1.55 5.73 10.16
C ILE A 115 2.46 6.78 9.50
N LEU A 116 2.00 7.37 8.41
CA LEU A 116 2.68 8.52 7.81
C LEU A 116 2.55 9.75 8.73
N PRO A 117 3.52 10.68 8.70
CA PRO A 117 3.49 11.90 9.49
C PRO A 117 2.56 12.94 8.85
N THR A 118 1.29 12.60 8.68
CA THR A 118 0.26 13.51 8.16
C THR A 118 -0.88 13.65 9.18
N GLU A 119 -1.51 14.83 9.20
CA GLU A 119 -2.67 15.08 10.07
C GLU A 119 -3.80 14.08 9.84
N SER A 120 -4.09 13.77 8.57
CA SER A 120 -5.12 12.79 8.19
C SER A 120 -4.82 11.39 8.73
N ALA A 121 -3.54 10.98 8.76
CA ALA A 121 -3.16 9.67 9.27
C ALA A 121 -3.26 9.61 10.80
N LEU A 122 -2.87 10.69 11.50
CA LEU A 122 -3.01 10.81 12.95
C LEU A 122 -4.49 10.81 13.37
N GLN A 123 -5.34 11.55 12.64
CA GLN A 123 -6.79 11.58 12.88
C GLN A 123 -7.43 10.20 12.69
N ALA A 124 -7.11 9.50 11.59
CA ALA A 124 -7.61 8.16 11.33
C ALA A 124 -7.20 7.16 12.43
N ALA A 125 -5.94 7.22 12.89
CA ALA A 125 -5.47 6.37 13.99
C ALA A 125 -6.18 6.69 15.32
N SER A 126 -6.39 7.97 15.63
CA SER A 126 -7.13 8.39 16.83
C SER A 126 -8.59 7.96 16.79
N GLN A 127 -9.25 8.06 15.63
CA GLN A 127 -10.64 7.61 15.44
C GLN A 127 -10.76 6.08 15.54
N ALA A 128 -9.74 5.35 15.11
CA ALA A 128 -9.64 3.91 15.29
C ALA A 128 -9.36 3.50 16.75
N GLY A 129 -9.17 4.44 17.68
CA GLY A 129 -8.99 4.19 19.12
C GLY A 129 -7.54 3.95 19.55
N PHE A 130 -6.55 4.13 18.67
CA PHE A 130 -5.15 3.90 19.02
C PHE A 130 -4.64 4.92 20.03
N ARG A 131 -3.94 4.42 21.05
CA ARG A 131 -3.25 5.25 22.04
C ARG A 131 -2.04 5.94 21.42
N ARG A 132 -1.77 7.18 21.83
CA ARG A 132 -0.69 8.01 21.29
C ARG A 132 0.70 7.39 21.47
N ASP A 133 0.92 6.72 22.59
CA ASP A 133 2.18 6.03 22.92
C ASP A 133 2.35 4.70 22.17
N HIS A 134 1.32 4.23 21.46
CA HIS A 134 1.35 3.04 20.60
C HIS A 134 1.39 3.40 19.11
N LEU A 135 1.64 4.68 18.80
CA LEU A 135 1.74 5.18 17.44
C LEU A 135 3.13 5.72 17.17
N ILE A 136 3.67 5.40 16.00
CA ILE A 136 4.84 6.08 15.44
C ILE A 136 4.49 6.68 14.09
N ALA A 137 4.67 7.99 13.98
CA ALA A 137 4.52 8.72 12.74
C ALA A 137 5.88 8.82 12.05
N PHE A 138 6.05 8.11 10.93
CA PHE A 138 7.33 8.05 10.22
C PHE A 138 7.13 7.88 8.72
N GLN A 139 8.00 8.50 7.93
CA GLN A 139 8.00 8.35 6.48
C GLN A 139 8.89 7.15 6.08
N PRO A 140 8.34 6.04 5.55
CA PRO A 140 9.14 4.90 5.10
C PRO A 140 9.96 5.22 3.83
N PRO A 141 11.01 4.45 3.51
CA PRO A 141 11.47 3.23 4.21
C PRO A 141 12.31 3.51 5.48
N LEU A 142 12.25 2.61 6.46
CA LEU A 142 13.18 2.59 7.61
C LEU A 142 14.38 1.69 7.30
N SER A 143 15.52 1.93 7.95
CA SER A 143 16.63 0.98 7.94
C SER A 143 16.29 -0.28 8.75
N PHE A 144 17.04 -1.35 8.52
CA PHE A 144 16.93 -2.59 9.29
C PHE A 144 17.09 -2.34 10.80
N GLU A 145 18.09 -1.57 11.20
CA GLU A 145 18.38 -1.28 12.61
C GLU A 145 17.23 -0.49 13.26
N MET A 146 16.67 0.49 12.55
CA MET A 146 15.55 1.28 13.07
C MET A 146 14.29 0.42 13.22
N GLU A 147 13.97 -0.39 12.22
CA GLU A 147 12.83 -1.32 12.26
C GLU A 147 13.00 -2.32 13.40
N ARG A 148 14.20 -2.92 13.54
CA ARG A 148 14.55 -3.85 14.63
C ARG A 148 14.43 -3.20 16.01
N SER A 149 15.01 -2.01 16.19
CA SER A 149 14.96 -1.30 17.47
C SER A 149 13.54 -0.93 17.87
N LEU A 150 12.68 -0.57 16.91
CA LEU A 150 11.27 -0.30 17.17
C LEU A 150 10.56 -1.55 17.69
N TRP A 151 10.76 -2.71 17.05
CA TRP A 151 10.12 -3.96 17.45
C TRP A 151 10.57 -4.39 18.85
N LEU A 152 11.86 -4.24 19.16
CA LEU A 152 12.40 -4.52 20.50
C LEU A 152 11.86 -3.55 21.56
N HIS A 153 11.85 -2.24 21.28
CA HIS A 153 11.38 -1.22 22.21
C HIS A 153 9.92 -1.44 22.60
N TRP A 154 9.07 -1.78 21.63
CA TRP A 154 7.67 -2.10 21.86
C TRP A 154 7.42 -3.56 22.22
N GLN A 155 8.46 -4.39 22.39
CA GLN A 155 8.35 -5.80 22.75
C GLN A 155 7.34 -6.54 21.86
N ILE A 156 7.41 -6.29 20.55
CA ILE A 156 6.47 -6.84 19.57
C ILE A 156 6.57 -8.37 19.56
N THR A 157 5.42 -9.04 19.52
CA THR A 157 5.33 -10.50 19.45
C THR A 157 4.68 -10.99 18.16
N LEU A 158 4.08 -10.09 17.39
CA LEU A 158 3.49 -10.36 16.08
C LEU A 158 3.55 -9.09 15.22
N ALA A 159 3.99 -9.19 13.97
CA ALA A 159 3.93 -8.07 13.03
C ALA A 159 2.96 -8.39 11.89
N ILE A 160 2.24 -7.38 11.41
CA ILE A 160 1.31 -7.49 10.29
C ILE A 160 1.65 -6.41 9.27
N THR A 161 1.94 -6.80 8.03
CA THR A 161 2.29 -5.89 6.94
C THR A 161 1.48 -6.18 5.68
N LYS A 162 1.41 -5.20 4.78
CA LYS A 162 0.97 -5.40 3.39
C LYS A 162 2.12 -5.92 2.52
N ALA A 163 1.80 -6.69 1.49
CA ALA A 163 2.71 -7.09 0.41
C ALA A 163 3.08 -5.89 -0.49
N SER A 164 3.85 -4.96 0.07
CA SER A 164 4.22 -3.67 -0.52
C SER A 164 5.34 -3.76 -1.58
N GLY A 165 5.98 -4.92 -1.72
CA GLY A 165 7.14 -5.11 -2.60
C GLY A 165 8.42 -4.50 -2.03
N GLN A 166 9.53 -4.69 -2.75
CA GLN A 166 10.89 -4.34 -2.28
C GLN A 166 11.05 -2.87 -1.90
N ALA A 167 10.69 -1.94 -2.81
CA ALA A 167 10.77 -0.50 -2.53
C ALA A 167 9.75 0.00 -1.48
N GLY A 168 8.87 -0.87 -0.97
CA GLY A 168 8.01 -0.61 0.20
C GLY A 168 8.62 -1.05 1.54
N GLY A 169 9.86 -1.55 1.54
CA GLY A 169 10.56 -2.04 2.73
C GLY A 169 10.06 -3.41 3.21
N GLU A 170 9.36 -4.19 2.36
CA GLU A 170 8.89 -5.53 2.72
C GLU A 170 10.05 -6.47 3.09
N GLU A 171 11.14 -6.42 2.32
CA GLU A 171 12.36 -7.20 2.58
C GLU A 171 12.93 -6.92 3.97
N ILE A 172 13.02 -5.65 4.38
CA ILE A 172 13.51 -5.26 5.70
C ILE A 172 12.61 -5.84 6.82
N LYS A 173 11.30 -5.82 6.64
CA LYS A 173 10.35 -6.38 7.62
C LYS A 173 10.50 -7.90 7.75
N ARG A 174 10.75 -8.62 6.65
CA ARG A 174 11.05 -10.06 6.66
C ARG A 174 12.37 -10.33 7.39
N GLN A 175 13.43 -9.60 7.08
CA GLN A 175 14.73 -9.73 7.74
C GLN A 175 14.63 -9.49 9.26
N VAL A 176 13.87 -8.46 9.70
CA VAL A 176 13.68 -8.18 11.13
C VAL A 176 12.87 -9.28 11.82
N ALA A 177 11.82 -9.80 11.16
CA ALA A 177 11.05 -10.93 11.66
C ALA A 177 11.93 -12.17 11.88
N ASP A 178 12.79 -12.48 10.91
CA ASP A 178 13.71 -13.61 10.98
C ASP A 178 14.82 -13.41 12.04
N ASP A 179 15.35 -12.20 12.19
CA ASP A 179 16.37 -11.85 13.20
C ASP A 179 15.81 -11.96 14.62
N LEU A 180 14.62 -11.40 14.85
CA LEU A 180 13.98 -11.35 16.17
C LEU A 180 13.15 -12.59 16.50
N LYS A 181 12.99 -13.53 15.54
CA LYS A 181 12.12 -14.71 15.66
C LYS A 181 10.67 -14.35 15.97
N ILE A 182 10.18 -13.26 15.35
CA ILE A 182 8.81 -12.76 15.51
C ILE A 182 8.00 -13.14 14.26
N PRO A 183 6.82 -13.77 14.41
CA PRO A 183 5.97 -14.07 13.27
C PRO A 183 5.54 -12.80 12.50
N LEU A 184 5.58 -12.89 11.17
CA LEU A 184 5.18 -11.82 10.26
C LEU A 184 4.02 -12.28 9.39
N LEU A 185 2.88 -11.60 9.52
CA LEU A 185 1.72 -11.82 8.68
C LEU A 185 1.73 -10.83 7.52
N ILE A 186 1.69 -11.36 6.29
CA ILE A 186 1.71 -10.54 5.08
C ILE A 186 0.35 -10.63 4.42
N LEU A 187 -0.37 -9.51 4.40
CA LEU A 187 -1.59 -9.39 3.63
C LEU A 187 -1.23 -9.41 2.15
N LYS A 188 -1.78 -10.36 1.40
CA LYS A 188 -1.58 -10.44 -0.05
C LYS A 188 -2.24 -9.25 -0.74
N ARG A 189 -1.71 -8.92 -1.92
CA ARG A 189 -2.27 -7.86 -2.76
C ARG A 189 -3.71 -8.21 -3.11
N PRO A 190 -4.63 -7.24 -3.07
CA PRO A 190 -6.00 -7.48 -3.48
C PRO A 190 -6.06 -7.89 -4.96
N PRO A 191 -6.98 -8.80 -5.34
CA PRO A 191 -7.11 -9.23 -6.72
C PRO A 191 -7.70 -8.11 -7.57
N LEU A 192 -6.86 -7.48 -8.40
CA LEU A 192 -7.26 -6.51 -9.41
C LEU A 192 -6.74 -6.96 -10.77
N THR A 193 -7.64 -7.02 -11.75
CA THR A 193 -7.31 -7.34 -13.13
C THR A 193 -7.02 -6.06 -13.90
N TYR A 194 -5.79 -5.95 -14.39
CA TYR A 194 -5.36 -4.86 -15.26
C TYR A 194 -5.23 -5.38 -16.69
N GLN A 195 -5.68 -4.59 -17.67
CA GLN A 195 -5.52 -4.93 -19.09
C GLN A 195 -4.04 -5.02 -19.47
N TRP A 196 -3.26 -4.03 -19.05
CA TRP A 196 -1.81 -4.00 -19.23
C TRP A 196 -1.13 -3.67 -17.91
N LYS A 197 -0.12 -4.46 -17.55
CA LYS A 197 0.68 -4.34 -16.34
C LYS A 197 2.16 -4.55 -16.67
N THR A 198 3.03 -3.76 -16.06
CA THR A 198 4.48 -3.94 -16.13
C THR A 198 5.13 -3.68 -14.78
N GLU A 199 6.25 -4.35 -14.53
CA GLU A 199 7.19 -4.06 -13.45
C GLU A 199 8.44 -3.34 -13.95
N SER A 200 8.60 -3.20 -15.28
CA SER A 200 9.78 -2.62 -15.90
C SER A 200 9.66 -1.09 -16.02
N PRO A 201 10.61 -0.33 -15.42
CA PRO A 201 10.67 1.12 -15.64
C PRO A 201 10.83 1.49 -17.11
N GLY A 202 11.56 0.68 -17.89
CA GLY A 202 11.73 0.90 -19.33
C GLY A 202 10.41 0.84 -20.10
N THR A 203 9.56 -0.14 -19.78
CA THR A 203 8.21 -0.25 -20.37
C THR A 203 7.32 0.92 -19.94
N ALA A 204 7.40 1.35 -18.67
CA ALA A 204 6.64 2.50 -18.18
C ALA A 204 7.03 3.81 -18.89
N ILE A 205 8.34 4.01 -19.15
CA ILE A 205 8.84 5.17 -19.90
C ILE A 205 8.38 5.09 -21.37
N ALA A 206 8.52 3.93 -22.02
CA ALA A 206 8.08 3.74 -23.40
C ALA A 206 6.57 3.97 -23.56
N PHE A 207 5.77 3.56 -22.56
CA PHE A 207 4.35 3.87 -22.50
C PHE A 207 4.09 5.38 -22.47
N GLY A 208 4.78 6.10 -21.57
CA GLY A 208 4.64 7.56 -21.48
C GLY A 208 4.96 8.26 -22.79
N GLN A 209 6.04 7.84 -23.46
CA GLN A 209 6.45 8.37 -24.76
C GLN A 209 5.42 8.07 -25.86
N ARG A 210 4.84 6.86 -25.89
CA ARG A 210 3.80 6.51 -26.88
C ARG A 210 2.48 7.23 -26.60
N ALA A 211 2.14 7.44 -25.33
CA ALA A 211 0.90 8.09 -24.94
C ALA A 211 0.85 9.55 -25.40
N THR A 212 1.96 10.26 -25.53
CA THR A 212 1.95 11.66 -26.01
C THR A 212 1.61 11.79 -27.49
N THR A 213 1.87 10.75 -28.28
CA THR A 213 1.58 10.72 -29.73
C THR A 213 0.27 10.01 -30.06
N PHE A 214 -0.40 9.41 -29.07
CA PHE A 214 -1.61 8.61 -29.27
C PHE A 214 -2.83 9.46 -29.64
N SER A 215 -3.51 9.04 -30.71
CA SER A 215 -4.77 9.62 -31.15
C SER A 215 -5.96 8.70 -30.86
N LYS A 216 -7.10 9.30 -30.51
CA LYS A 216 -8.33 8.56 -30.19
C LYS A 216 -8.80 7.76 -31.42
N GLY A 217 -8.78 6.42 -31.31
CA GLY A 217 -9.17 5.50 -32.38
C GLY A 217 -8.03 4.62 -32.91
N GLU A 218 -6.78 4.89 -32.51
CA GLU A 218 -5.65 4.01 -32.79
C GLU A 218 -5.65 2.80 -31.85
N VAL A 219 -5.05 1.69 -32.30
CA VAL A 219 -4.76 0.55 -31.41
C VAL A 219 -3.49 0.90 -30.62
N PHE A 220 -3.66 1.04 -29.30
CA PHE A 220 -2.54 1.27 -28.39
C PHE A 220 -1.76 -0.02 -28.12
#